data_AF-A0A7S1UEL8-F1
#
_entry.id   AF-A0A7S1UEL8-F1
#
_cell.length_a   1.000
_cell.length_b   1.000
_cell.length_c   1.000
_cell.angle_alpha   90.00
_cell.angle_beta   90.00
_cell.angle_gamma   90.00
#
_symmetry.space_group_name_H-M   'P 1'
#
loop_
_entity.id
_entity.type
_entity.pdbx_description
1 polymer ?
#
loop_
_entity_poly.entity_id
_entity_poly.type
_entity_poly.pdbx_seq_one_letter_code
_entity_poly.pdbx_strand_id
1 'polypeptide(L)'
;ARIRSGAEAAFVPYRSHKLTRLLSDSLGGNSKTFFLACVSPASLNASETLSTLTYANRARNIKNKPVKNLDPVRVELLKTKFAVAQLQRELVRARFAEGDGGDGDWGDGGEDAAAAAAAKGGDTATDSLLRS
;
A
#
# COMPACT_ATOMS: atom_id res chain seq x y z
N ALA A 1 -20.09 -28.33 -37.08
CA ALA A 1 -18.75 -28.16 -36.48
C ALA A 1 -18.89 -28.12 -34.97
N ARG A 2 -18.11 -28.94 -34.26
CA ARG A 2 -18.02 -28.99 -32.79
C ARG A 2 -16.99 -27.95 -32.33
N ILE A 3 -17.11 -27.45 -31.09
CA ILE A 3 -16.01 -27.23 -30.09
C ILE A 3 -16.22 -25.93 -29.25
N ARG A 4 -16.51 -26.15 -27.94
CA ARG A 4 -16.00 -25.49 -26.68
C ARG A 4 -16.18 -23.96 -26.53
N SER A 5 -16.25 -23.31 -25.36
CA SER A 5 -16.03 -23.62 -23.93
C SER A 5 -16.26 -22.32 -23.13
N GLY A 6 -16.61 -22.44 -21.84
CA GLY A 6 -16.20 -21.58 -20.72
C GLY A 6 -16.24 -20.06 -20.89
N ALA A 7 -17.12 -19.39 -20.13
CA ALA A 7 -17.22 -17.94 -19.90
C ALA A 7 -16.04 -17.14 -20.49
N GLU A 8 -16.14 -16.84 -21.78
CA GLU A 8 -15.12 -16.12 -22.52
C GLU A 8 -15.07 -14.72 -21.92
N ALA A 9 -13.92 -14.33 -21.38
CA ALA A 9 -13.69 -12.95 -21.00
C ALA A 9 -13.93 -12.11 -22.27
N ALA A 10 -15.08 -11.43 -22.33
CA ALA A 10 -15.53 -10.70 -23.51
C ALA A 10 -14.37 -9.85 -24.04
N PHE A 11 -13.99 -10.09 -25.29
CA PHE A 11 -12.84 -9.42 -25.91
C PHE A 11 -13.08 -7.90 -25.92
N VAL A 12 -12.33 -7.17 -25.10
CA VAL A 12 -12.39 -5.71 -25.07
C VAL A 12 -11.37 -5.14 -26.06
N PRO A 13 -11.79 -4.42 -27.10
CA PRO A 13 -10.92 -4.00 -28.20
C PRO A 13 -10.08 -2.76 -27.85
N TYR A 14 -9.17 -2.85 -26.87
CA TYR A 14 -8.28 -1.73 -26.53
C TYR A 14 -7.34 -1.30 -27.68
N ARG A 15 -7.17 -2.15 -28.69
CA ARG A 15 -6.24 -1.96 -29.81
C ARG A 15 -6.80 -1.17 -30.99
N SER A 16 -8.10 -0.89 -31.02
CA SER A 16 -8.71 -0.10 -32.11
C SER A 16 -8.25 1.37 -32.10
N HIS A 17 -7.96 1.92 -30.91
CA HIS A 17 -7.46 3.29 -30.77
C HIS A 17 -6.17 3.34 -29.93
N LYS A 18 -5.27 4.25 -30.30
CA LYS A 18 -4.01 4.47 -29.56
C LYS A 18 -4.26 4.93 -28.12
N LEU A 19 -5.29 5.76 -27.92
CA LEU A 19 -5.68 6.24 -26.59
C LEU A 19 -6.12 5.09 -25.68
N THR A 20 -7.01 4.21 -26.14
CA THR A 20 -7.49 3.06 -25.35
C THR A 20 -6.40 2.03 -25.12
N ARG A 21 -5.35 1.99 -25.95
CA ARG A 21 -4.18 1.14 -25.75
C ARG A 21 -3.31 1.65 -24.61
N LEU A 22 -3.06 2.96 -24.56
CA LEU A 22 -2.34 3.58 -23.45
C LEU A 22 -3.14 3.51 -22.14
N LEU A 23 -4.46 3.64 -22.22
CA LEU A 23 -5.36 3.55 -21.06
C LEU A 23 -5.85 2.13 -20.76
N SER A 24 -5.27 1.10 -21.38
CA SER A 24 -5.69 -0.29 -21.17
C SER A 24 -5.59 -0.70 -19.71
N ASP A 25 -4.57 -0.22 -19.00
CA ASP A 25 -4.38 -0.47 -17.57
C ASP A 25 -5.40 0.28 -16.69
N SER A 26 -5.86 1.45 -17.16
CA SER A 26 -6.90 2.25 -16.49
C SER A 26 -8.32 1.73 -16.73
N LEU A 27 -8.56 0.92 -17.76
CA LEU A 27 -9.89 0.46 -18.15
C LEU A 27 -10.05 -1.05 -17.90
N GLY A 28 -9.82 -1.50 -16.66
CA GLY A 28 -9.95 -2.90 -16.26
C GLY A 28 -8.65 -3.58 -15.81
N GLY A 29 -7.55 -2.83 -15.74
CA GLY A 29 -6.25 -3.30 -15.27
C GLY A 29 -5.92 -2.90 -13.84
N ASN A 30 -4.63 -2.62 -13.62
CA ASN A 30 -4.02 -2.31 -12.35
C ASN A 30 -3.90 -0.78 -12.13
N SER A 31 -5.04 -0.12 -12.02
CA SER A 31 -5.07 1.32 -11.77
C SER A 31 -6.30 1.74 -10.97
N LYS A 32 -6.14 2.78 -10.15
CA LYS A 32 -7.26 3.49 -9.52
C LYS A 32 -7.72 4.58 -10.48
N THR A 33 -8.85 4.38 -11.13
CA THR A 33 -9.31 5.25 -12.21
C THR A 33 -10.57 6.02 -11.79
N PHE A 34 -10.58 7.32 -12.08
CA PHE A 34 -11.73 8.20 -11.88
C PHE A 34 -12.17 8.77 -13.23
N PHE A 35 -13.48 8.81 -13.46
CA PHE A 35 -14.06 9.41 -14.65
C PHE A 35 -14.82 10.68 -14.26
N LEU A 36 -14.41 11.83 -14.79
CA LEU A 36 -15.04 13.12 -14.55
C LEU A 36 -15.88 13.52 -15.75
N ALA A 37 -17.20 13.61 -15.55
CA ALA A 37 -18.14 14.06 -16.56
C ALA A 37 -18.38 15.57 -16.42
N CYS A 38 -17.84 16.35 -17.36
CA CYS A 38 -18.10 17.79 -17.44
C CYS A 38 -19.35 18.03 -18.28
N VAL A 39 -20.39 18.60 -17.68
CA VAL A 39 -21.68 18.86 -18.35
C VAL A 39 -22.09 20.32 -18.19
N SER A 40 -22.82 20.83 -19.18
CA SER A 40 -23.41 22.16 -19.13
C SER A 40 -24.85 22.09 -18.64
N PRO A 41 -25.28 22.97 -17.71
CA PRO A 41 -26.66 23.00 -17.23
C PRO A 41 -27.66 23.64 -18.21
N ALA A 42 -27.20 24.15 -19.36
CA ALA A 42 -28.07 24.81 -20.33
C ALA A 42 -29.04 23.80 -20.98
N SER A 43 -30.31 24.18 -21.12
CA SER A 43 -31.36 23.34 -21.72
C SER A 43 -31.09 22.98 -23.19
N LEU A 44 -30.40 23.86 -23.93
CA LEU A 44 -29.94 23.61 -25.30
C LEU A 44 -29.01 22.40 -25.40
N ASN A 45 -28.25 22.12 -24.34
CA ASN A 45 -27.26 21.04 -24.30
C ASN A 45 -27.80 19.77 -23.61
N ALA A 46 -29.10 19.70 -23.34
CA ALA A 46 -29.69 18.60 -22.58
C ALA A 46 -29.46 17.22 -23.23
N SER A 47 -29.47 17.14 -24.58
CA SER A 47 -29.21 15.89 -25.31
C SER A 47 -27.78 15.40 -25.11
N GLU A 48 -26.79 16.29 -25.23
CA GLU A 48 -25.37 15.96 -25.07
C GLU A 48 -25.02 15.64 -23.60
N THR A 49 -25.64 16.36 -22.68
CA THR A 49 -25.54 16.07 -21.24
C THR A 49 -26.06 14.67 -20.93
N LEU A 50 -27.19 14.25 -21.52
CA LEU A 50 -27.73 12.91 -21.34
C LEU A 50 -26.80 11.84 -21.91
N SER A 51 -26.25 12.06 -23.10
CA SER A 51 -25.26 11.16 -23.72
C SER A 51 -24.01 11.00 -22.84
N THR A 52 -23.48 12.11 -22.32
CA THR A 52 -22.31 12.14 -21.43
C THR A 52 -22.58 11.38 -20.13
N LEU A 53 -23.73 11.61 -19.51
CA LEU A 53 -24.13 10.91 -18.28
C LEU A 53 -24.36 9.41 -18.52
N THR A 54 -24.95 9.04 -19.66
CA THR A 54 -25.14 7.64 -20.03
C THR A 54 -23.80 6.93 -20.19
N TYR A 55 -22.83 7.59 -20.82
CA TYR A 55 -21.47 7.06 -20.91
C TYR A 55 -20.79 6.98 -19.53
N ALA A 56 -20.92 8.01 -18.70
CA ALA A 56 -20.40 8.01 -17.33
C ALA A 56 -20.97 6.86 -16.49
N ASN A 57 -22.26 6.57 -16.64
CA ASN A 57 -22.92 5.46 -15.96
C ASN A 57 -22.36 4.09 -16.41
N ARG A 58 -22.05 3.93 -17.70
CA ARG A 58 -21.37 2.72 -18.20
C ARG A 58 -19.92 2.64 -17.70
N ALA A 59 -19.19 3.76 -17.70
CA ALA A 59 -17.80 3.83 -17.22
C ALA A 59 -17.68 3.49 -15.73
N ARG A 60 -18.69 3.85 -14.91
CA ARG A 60 -18.76 3.47 -13.49
C ARG A 60 -18.77 1.95 -13.29
N ASN A 61 -19.31 1.18 -14.22
CA ASN A 61 -19.43 -0.27 -14.09
C ASN A 61 -18.12 -1.02 -14.41
N ILE A 62 -17.08 -0.32 -14.85
CA ILE A 62 -15.77 -0.91 -15.11
C ILE A 62 -15.11 -1.24 -13.76
N LYS A 63 -14.78 -2.52 -13.56
CA LYS A 63 -14.14 -3.02 -12.34
C LYS A 63 -12.63 -3.13 -12.55
N ASN A 64 -11.87 -2.22 -11.95
CA ASN A 64 -10.42 -2.32 -11.91
C ASN A 64 -9.96 -3.14 -10.70
N LYS A 65 -8.80 -3.79 -10.82
CA LYS A 65 -8.15 -4.54 -9.73
C LYS A 65 -6.79 -3.90 -9.42
N PRO A 66 -6.77 -2.78 -8.68
CA PRO A 66 -5.51 -2.14 -8.33
C PRO A 66 -4.72 -3.02 -7.35
N VAL A 67 -3.52 -3.39 -7.75
CA VAL A 67 -2.51 -4.13 -6.97
C VAL A 67 -1.39 -3.15 -6.63
N LYS A 68 -0.97 -3.12 -5.35
CA LYS A 68 0.19 -2.32 -4.93
C LYS A 68 1.44 -2.90 -5.62
N ASN A 69 1.97 -2.18 -6.62
CA ASN A 69 3.20 -2.55 -7.32
C ASN A 69 4.40 -2.25 -6.41
N LEU A 70 4.76 -3.21 -5.56
CA LEU A 70 5.96 -3.14 -4.74
C LEU A 70 7.08 -3.89 -5.44
N ASP A 71 8.25 -3.27 -5.55
CA ASP A 71 9.42 -3.94 -6.10
C ASP A 71 9.74 -5.21 -5.30
N PRO A 72 9.98 -6.35 -5.96
CA PRO A 72 10.24 -7.61 -5.27
C PRO A 72 11.46 -7.51 -4.34
N VAL A 73 12.50 -6.79 -4.78
CA VAL A 73 13.71 -6.49 -3.99
C VAL A 73 13.36 -5.67 -2.75
N ARG A 74 12.46 -4.69 -2.87
CA ARG A 74 12.04 -3.86 -1.74
C ARG A 74 11.22 -4.66 -0.74
N VAL A 75 10.33 -5.54 -1.22
CA VAL A 75 9.55 -6.44 -0.38
C VAL A 75 10.46 -7.40 0.40
N GLU A 76 11.44 -7.99 -0.28
CA GLU A 76 12.40 -8.89 0.36
C GLU A 76 13.29 -8.18 1.38
N LEU A 77 13.81 -7.00 1.02
CA LEU A 77 14.59 -6.16 1.93
C LEU A 77 13.79 -5.76 3.18
N LEU A 78 12.51 -5.45 3.03
CA LEU A 78 11.64 -5.13 4.18
C LEU A 78 11.41 -6.36 5.07
N LYS A 79 11.19 -7.54 4.47
CA LYS A 79 11.04 -8.81 5.22
C LYS A 79 12.31 -9.15 6.00
N THR A 80 13.48 -9.03 5.37
CA THR A 80 14.76 -9.35 6.01
C THR A 80 15.08 -8.34 7.11
N LYS A 81 14.89 -7.05 6.88
CA LYS A 81 15.06 -6.02 7.93
C LYS A 81 14.13 -6.23 9.11
N PHE A 82 12.87 -6.63 8.86
CA PHE A 82 11.94 -6.96 9.93
C PHE A 82 12.41 -8.15 10.76
N ALA A 83 12.87 -9.22 10.10
CA ALA A 83 13.41 -10.40 10.79
C ALA A 83 14.65 -10.06 11.64
N VAL A 84 15.58 -9.25 11.11
CA VAL A 84 16.76 -8.78 11.86
C VAL A 84 16.34 -7.99 13.11
N ALA A 85 15.36 -7.09 12.98
CA ALA A 85 14.89 -6.31 14.11
C ALA A 85 14.22 -7.17 15.21
N GLN A 86 13.48 -8.23 14.83
CA GLN A 86 12.90 -9.17 15.80
C GLN A 86 13.99 -9.93 16.56
N LEU A 87 14.96 -10.50 15.85
CA LEU A 87 16.06 -11.25 16.46
C LEU A 87 16.93 -10.36 17.36
N GLN A 88 17.23 -9.13 16.93
CA GLN A 88 17.94 -8.17 17.78
C GLN A 88 17.17 -7.86 19.08
N ARG A 89 15.84 -7.81 19.03
CA ARG A 89 14.99 -7.60 20.22
C ARG A 89 15.03 -8.78 21.18
N GLU A 90 15.04 -10.01 20.66
CA GLU A 90 15.19 -11.23 21.45
C GLU A 90 16.56 -11.31 22.11
N LEU A 91 17.63 -10.98 21.37
CA LEU A 91 18.98 -10.91 21.93
C LEU A 91 19.10 -9.84 23.02
N VAL A 92 18.47 -8.69 22.84
CA VAL A 92 18.43 -7.64 23.86
C VAL A 92 17.66 -8.13 25.10
N ARG A 93 16.52 -8.82 24.93
CA ARG A 93 15.79 -9.45 26.06
C ARG A 93 16.61 -10.51 26.78
N ALA A 94 17.25 -11.41 26.05
CA ALA A 94 18.10 -12.46 26.62
C ALA A 94 19.31 -11.86 27.33
N ARG A 95 19.97 -10.86 26.72
CA ARG A 95 21.09 -10.13 27.33
C ARG A 95 20.70 -9.35 28.58
N PHE A 96 19.47 -8.82 28.65
CA PHE A 96 18.96 -8.20 29.87
C PHE A 96 18.53 -9.22 30.94
N ALA A 97 18.10 -10.43 30.54
CA ALA A 97 17.75 -11.52 31.47
C ALA A 97 18.99 -12.26 32.01
N GLU A 98 20.06 -12.34 31.23
CA GLU A 98 21.34 -12.96 31.62
C GLU A 98 22.22 -12.00 32.46
N GLY A 99 21.80 -10.73 32.60
CA GLY A 99 22.49 -9.69 33.38
C GLY A 99 22.02 -9.51 34.83
N ASP A 100 21.05 -10.30 35.32
CA ASP A 100 20.48 -10.18 36.68
C ASP A 100 20.65 -11.47 37.51
N GLY A 101 21.82 -12.10 37.39
CA GLY A 101 22.18 -13.32 38.12
C GLY A 101 23.57 -13.26 38.75
N GLY A 102 24.09 -12.04 38.99
CA GLY A 102 25.30 -11.84 39.78
C GLY A 102 24.92 -11.46 41.20
N ASP A 103 24.89 -12.45 42.10
CA ASP A 103 24.94 -12.26 43.55
C ASP A 103 26.11 -11.32 43.89
N GLY A 104 25.79 -10.03 44.04
CA GLY A 104 26.72 -8.98 44.43
C GLY A 104 26.16 -8.29 45.65
N ASP A 105 26.45 -8.88 46.82
CA ASP A 105 26.52 -8.17 48.09
C ASP A 105 27.36 -6.89 47.89
N TRP A 106 26.69 -5.74 47.84
CA TRP A 106 27.32 -4.43 47.92
C TRP A 106 26.63 -3.67 49.04
N GLY A 107 27.33 -3.62 50.16
CA GLY A 107 26.91 -2.98 51.39
C GLY A 107 26.58 -1.50 51.22
N ASP A 108 25.69 -1.07 52.11
CA ASP A 108 25.35 0.29 52.46
C ASP A 108 26.57 1.24 52.44
N GLY A 109 26.53 2.21 51.54
CA GLY A 109 27.54 3.25 51.36
C GLY A 109 27.02 4.27 50.35
N GLY A 110 26.57 5.42 50.88
CA GLY A 110 25.84 6.43 50.12
C GLY A 110 26.64 7.25 49.11
N GLU A 111 25.90 8.25 48.60
CA GLU A 111 26.34 9.48 47.91
C GLU A 111 26.36 9.43 46.36
N ASP A 112 25.31 10.04 45.79
CA ASP A 112 25.29 10.93 44.62
C ASP A 112 26.00 10.53 43.32
N ALA A 113 25.23 10.17 42.29
CA ALA A 113 25.52 10.59 40.91
C ALA A 113 24.32 10.42 39.95
N ALA A 114 23.89 11.56 39.42
CA ALA A 114 23.10 11.68 38.22
C ALA A 114 23.83 11.08 37.00
N ALA A 115 23.09 10.40 36.11
CA ALA A 115 23.19 10.48 34.63
C ALA A 115 22.61 9.23 33.95
N ALA A 116 21.38 9.35 33.46
CA ALA A 116 20.88 8.59 32.30
C ALA A 116 19.89 9.52 31.58
N ALA A 117 20.33 10.59 30.93
CA ALA A 117 21.01 10.60 29.62
C ALA A 117 20.26 9.78 28.55
N ALA A 118 19.43 10.52 27.82
CA ALA A 118 19.38 10.52 26.36
C ALA A 118 19.22 9.16 25.62
N ALA A 119 17.98 8.81 25.31
CA ALA A 119 17.64 8.08 24.09
C ALA A 119 16.17 8.29 23.66
N LYS A 120 15.70 9.54 23.61
CA LYS A 120 14.48 9.89 22.84
C LYS A 120 14.90 10.44 21.48
N GLY A 121 15.38 9.55 20.62
CA GLY A 121 15.68 9.85 19.23
C GLY A 121 15.57 8.57 18.43
N GLY A 122 14.43 8.36 17.77
CA GLY A 122 14.19 7.14 17.00
C GLY A 122 12.81 7.10 16.36
N ASP A 123 12.69 7.79 15.23
CA ASP A 123 11.79 7.54 14.10
C ASP A 123 10.26 7.50 14.31
N THR A 124 9.66 8.70 14.38
CA THR A 124 8.26 8.93 14.00
C THR A 124 7.99 8.74 12.49
N ALA A 125 9.03 8.47 11.69
CA ALA A 125 8.91 8.31 10.24
C ALA A 125 8.55 6.89 9.78
N THR A 126 8.75 5.86 10.62
CA THR A 126 8.46 4.46 10.23
C THR A 126 7.04 4.02 10.55
N ASP A 127 6.38 4.65 11.54
CA ASP A 127 5.01 4.34 11.96
C ASP A 127 3.96 4.87 10.95
N SER A 128 4.29 5.90 10.17
CA SER A 128 3.39 6.48 9.16
C SER A 128 3.25 5.64 7.88
N LEU A 129 4.20 4.74 7.58
CA LEU A 129 4.16 3.89 6.39
C LEU A 129 3.39 2.57 6.59
N LEU A 130 3.06 2.21 7.83
CA LEU A 130 2.29 0.99 8.15
C LEU A 130 0.77 1.24 8.29
N ARG A 131 0.32 2.51 8.22
CA ARG A 131 -1.08 2.90 8.40
C ARG A 131 -1.87 3.20 7.10
N SER A 132 -1.39 2.83 5.91
CA SER A 132 -2.09 3.07 4.62
C SER A 132 -1.95 1.98 3.55
#